data_AF-A0AAI9YTC3-F1
#
_entry.id   AF-A0AAI9YTC3-F1
#
_cell.length_a   1.000
_cell.length_b   1.000
_cell.length_c   1.000
_cell.angle_alpha   90.00
_cell.angle_beta   90.00
_cell.angle_gamma   90.00
#
_symmetry.space_group_name_H-M   'P 1'
#
loop_
_entity.id
_entity.type
_entity.pdbx_description
1 polymer ?
#
loop_
_entity_poly.entity_id
_entity_poly.type
_entity_poly.pdbx_seq_one_letter_code
_entity_poly.pdbx_strand_id
1 'polypeptide(L)'
;MATPFELTNDGSIRIVKITSSGHLGAPQGGINFDDPSLKESGGPWSRYGQSKLANILHTMALHQEYGPDSQRAHNGGGEIWVSSVHPGVVDTNLSGSVGSPVMSFLSVMRWFGLILPADEGSWNTLFCAAVSDMKAE
;
A
#
# COMPACT_ATOMS: atom_id res chain seq x y z
N MET A 1 2.85 -20.97 -35.83
CA MET A 1 3.30 -21.45 -34.50
C MET A 1 3.54 -20.23 -33.65
N ALA A 2 2.70 -20.00 -32.63
CA ALA A 2 2.94 -18.95 -31.66
C ALA A 2 4.10 -19.38 -30.76
N THR A 3 5.09 -18.52 -30.58
CA THR A 3 6.19 -18.72 -29.64
C THR A 3 5.61 -18.90 -28.23
N PRO A 4 6.10 -19.86 -27.43
CA PRO A 4 5.71 -19.96 -26.03
C PRO A 4 5.99 -18.62 -25.36
N PHE A 5 5.04 -18.13 -24.56
CA PHE A 5 5.26 -17.00 -23.66
C PHE A 5 6.47 -17.38 -22.80
N GLU A 6 7.62 -16.74 -23.03
CA GLU A 6 8.79 -16.88 -22.16
C GLU A 6 8.29 -16.59 -20.75
N LEU A 7 8.45 -17.57 -19.85
CA LEU A 7 8.20 -17.40 -18.44
C LEU A 7 8.99 -16.17 -18.03
N THR A 8 8.27 -15.10 -17.73
CA THR A 8 8.84 -13.80 -17.40
C THR A 8 9.81 -14.01 -16.24
N ASN A 9 11.02 -13.45 -16.32
CA ASN A 9 12.06 -13.60 -15.29
C ASN A 9 11.47 -13.52 -13.86
N ASP A 10 12.06 -14.25 -12.92
CA ASP A 10 11.73 -14.14 -11.49
C ASP A 10 11.60 -12.65 -11.08
N GLY A 11 10.53 -12.31 -10.36
CA GLY A 11 10.22 -10.94 -9.96
C GLY A 11 9.72 -10.00 -11.06
N SER A 12 9.33 -10.51 -12.22
CA SER A 12 8.75 -9.71 -13.30
C SER A 12 7.32 -9.24 -13.05
N ILE A 13 6.48 -10.06 -12.40
CA ILE A 13 5.09 -9.72 -12.08
C ILE A 13 5.04 -9.14 -10.67
N ARG A 14 4.53 -7.90 -10.56
CA ARG A 14 4.53 -7.13 -9.31
C ARG A 14 3.15 -6.56 -9.01
N ILE A 15 2.75 -6.62 -7.75
CA ILE A 15 1.56 -5.95 -7.21
C ILE A 15 2.01 -5.02 -6.10
N VAL A 16 1.94 -3.71 -6.34
CA VAL A 16 2.33 -2.69 -5.37
C VAL A 16 1.08 -1.97 -4.85
N LYS A 17 0.84 -2.03 -3.53
CA LYS A 17 -0.27 -1.33 -2.88
C LYS A 17 0.21 -0.12 -2.09
N ILE A 18 -0.44 1.02 -2.31
CA ILE A 18 -0.13 2.25 -1.60
C ILE A 18 -0.82 2.27 -0.23
N THR A 19 -0.02 2.28 0.83
CA THR A 19 -0.47 2.46 2.21
C THR A 19 -0.10 3.86 2.76
N SER A 20 -0.30 4.10 4.06
CA SER A 20 -0.01 5.35 4.77
C SER A 20 0.02 5.09 6.28
N SER A 21 0.73 5.89 7.06
CA SER A 21 0.68 5.89 8.54
C SER A 21 -0.74 6.10 9.09
N GLY A 22 -1.68 6.59 8.27
CA GLY A 22 -3.10 6.61 8.62
C GLY A 22 -3.69 5.24 8.93
N HIS A 23 -3.05 4.12 8.54
CA HIS A 23 -3.49 2.77 8.94
C HIS A 23 -3.58 2.58 10.46
N LEU A 24 -2.80 3.34 11.24
CA LEU A 24 -2.87 3.36 12.71
C LEU A 24 -4.20 3.92 13.24
N GLY A 25 -4.97 4.61 12.40
CA GLY A 25 -6.31 5.08 12.71
C GLY A 25 -7.42 4.05 12.45
N ALA A 26 -7.08 2.83 12.03
CA ALA A 26 -8.06 1.74 11.90
C ALA A 26 -8.70 1.40 13.25
N PRO A 27 -9.89 0.78 13.27
CA PRO A 27 -10.50 0.28 14.51
C PRO A 27 -9.53 -0.61 15.30
N GLN A 28 -9.62 -0.57 16.63
CA GLN A 28 -8.70 -1.29 17.52
C GLN A 28 -8.68 -2.81 17.27
N GLY A 29 -9.80 -3.38 16.79
CA GLY A 29 -9.92 -4.79 16.40
C GLY A 29 -9.41 -5.11 14.99
N GLY A 30 -8.84 -4.14 14.26
CA GLY A 30 -8.43 -4.29 12.87
C GLY A 30 -9.58 -3.99 11.89
N ILE A 31 -9.75 -4.85 10.89
CA ILE A 31 -10.81 -4.69 9.88
C ILE A 31 -12.16 -5.07 10.51
N ASN A 32 -13.11 -4.14 10.49
CA ASN A 32 -14.50 -4.45 10.77
C ASN A 32 -15.14 -5.10 9.54
N PHE A 33 -15.25 -6.43 9.54
CA PHE A 33 -15.88 -7.17 8.45
C PHE A 33 -17.42 -7.11 8.46
N ASP A 34 -18.03 -6.82 9.62
CA ASP A 34 -19.48 -6.68 9.76
C ASP A 34 -19.98 -5.33 9.20
N ASP A 35 -19.15 -4.28 9.29
CA ASP A 35 -19.33 -3.00 8.61
C ASP A 35 -18.02 -2.53 7.95
N PRO A 36 -17.68 -3.05 6.75
CA PRO A 36 -16.46 -2.68 6.04
C PRO A 36 -16.42 -1.21 5.64
N SER A 37 -17.58 -0.56 5.58
CA SER A 37 -17.72 0.82 5.15
C SER A 37 -17.53 1.82 6.28
N LEU A 38 -17.72 1.38 7.53
CA LEU A 38 -17.77 2.21 8.74
C LEU A 38 -18.62 3.48 8.53
N LYS A 39 -19.73 3.38 7.80
CA LYS A 39 -20.53 4.55 7.37
C LYS A 39 -21.14 5.29 8.55
N GLU A 40 -21.72 4.53 9.47
CA GLU A 40 -22.40 5.06 10.66
C GLU A 40 -21.50 5.00 11.91
N SER A 41 -20.57 4.04 11.92
CA SER A 41 -19.76 3.68 13.09
C SER A 41 -18.39 4.36 13.16
N GLY A 42 -17.92 4.98 12.06
CA GLY A 42 -16.57 5.57 11.98
C GLY A 42 -16.53 6.97 11.36
N GLY A 43 -15.65 7.82 11.87
CA GLY A 43 -15.32 9.09 11.22
C GLY A 43 -14.50 8.88 9.93
N PRO A 44 -14.36 9.90 9.07
CA PRO A 44 -13.56 9.83 7.84
C PRO A 44 -12.15 9.26 8.04
N TRP A 45 -11.53 9.55 9.19
CA TRP A 45 -10.19 9.05 9.51
C TRP A 45 -10.15 7.57 9.88
N SER A 46 -11.18 7.07 10.57
CA SER A 46 -11.30 5.63 10.86
C SER A 46 -11.55 4.84 9.58
N ARG A 47 -12.41 5.35 8.69
CA ARG A 47 -12.62 4.81 7.34
C ARG A 47 -11.33 4.77 6.53
N TYR A 48 -10.60 5.88 6.50
CA TYR A 48 -9.31 5.96 5.82
C TYR A 48 -8.30 4.98 6.41
N GLY A 49 -8.17 4.94 7.73
CA GLY A 49 -7.25 4.03 8.42
C GLY A 49 -7.56 2.56 8.15
N GLN A 50 -8.84 2.16 8.21
CA GLN A 50 -9.27 0.81 7.83
C GLN A 50 -8.89 0.49 6.38
N SER A 51 -9.08 1.41 5.43
CA SER A 51 -8.70 1.19 4.03
C SER A 51 -7.19 0.96 3.85
N LYS A 52 -6.36 1.70 4.60
CA LYS A 52 -4.89 1.58 4.54
C LYS A 52 -4.38 0.35 5.25
N LEU A 53 -5.01 -0.05 6.37
CA LEU A 53 -4.77 -1.33 7.02
C LEU A 53 -5.16 -2.50 6.11
N ALA A 54 -6.30 -2.40 5.42
CA ALA A 54 -6.76 -3.44 4.48
C ALA A 54 -5.75 -3.66 3.34
N ASN A 55 -5.12 -2.59 2.83
CA ASN A 55 -4.06 -2.72 1.83
C ASN A 55 -2.86 -3.52 2.36
N ILE A 56 -2.42 -3.28 3.60
CA ILE A 56 -1.31 -4.02 4.22
C ILE A 56 -1.67 -5.49 4.38
N LEU A 57 -2.81 -5.79 5.01
CA LEU A 57 -3.25 -7.17 5.27
C LEU A 57 -3.46 -7.95 3.96
N HIS A 58 -4.05 -7.30 2.96
CA HIS A 58 -4.26 -7.93 1.66
C HIS A 58 -2.93 -8.10 0.89
N THR A 59 -1.93 -7.25 1.11
CA THR A 59 -0.56 -7.52 0.61
C THR A 59 0.01 -8.79 1.24
N MET A 60 -0.11 -8.95 2.56
CA MET A 60 0.40 -10.14 3.27
C MET A 60 -0.27 -11.42 2.77
N ALA A 61 -1.60 -11.41 2.62
CA ALA A 61 -2.34 -12.57 2.13
C ALA A 61 -1.94 -12.95 0.69
N LEU A 62 -1.81 -11.97 -0.21
CA LEU A 62 -1.37 -12.25 -1.58
C LEU A 62 0.09 -12.71 -1.65
N HIS A 63 0.97 -12.16 -0.82
CA HIS A 63 2.36 -12.59 -0.74
C HIS A 63 2.47 -14.04 -0.26
N GLN A 64 1.67 -14.43 0.74
CA GLN A 64 1.64 -15.82 1.20
C GLN A 64 1.16 -16.78 0.09
N GLU A 65 0.16 -16.38 -0.68
CA GLU A 65 -0.46 -17.22 -1.72
C GLU A 65 0.38 -17.28 -3.01
N TYR A 66 1.03 -16.19 -3.39
CA TYR A 66 1.65 -16.02 -4.71
C TYR A 66 3.11 -15.57 -4.69
N GLY A 67 3.66 -15.22 -3.53
CA GLY A 67 5.02 -14.72 -3.38
C GLY A 67 6.10 -15.73 -3.78
N PRO A 68 7.38 -15.29 -3.76
CA PRO A 68 8.53 -16.11 -4.13
C PRO A 68 8.60 -17.46 -3.41
N ASP A 69 8.29 -17.46 -2.11
CA ASP A 69 8.32 -18.67 -1.27
C ASP A 69 6.97 -19.41 -1.21
N SER A 70 5.99 -19.02 -2.03
CA SER A 70 4.67 -19.65 -2.03
C SER A 70 4.72 -21.06 -2.60
N GLN A 71 3.81 -21.93 -2.15
CA GLN A 71 3.66 -23.28 -2.70
C GLN A 71 3.43 -23.26 -4.22
N ARG A 72 2.72 -22.23 -4.72
CA ARG A 72 2.49 -22.04 -6.15
C ARG A 72 3.80 -21.82 -6.90
N ALA A 73 4.68 -20.95 -6.39
CA ALA A 73 5.98 -20.69 -6.99
C ALA A 73 6.83 -21.97 -7.04
N HIS A 74 6.92 -22.69 -5.91
CA HIS A 74 7.64 -23.97 -5.84
C HIS A 74 7.10 -25.05 -6.80
N ASN A 75 5.82 -25.01 -7.13
CA ASN A 75 5.18 -25.95 -8.05
C ASN A 75 5.30 -25.53 -9.53
N GLY A 76 6.12 -24.52 -9.86
CA GLY A 76 6.30 -24.03 -11.23
C GLY A 76 5.16 -23.14 -11.75
N GLY A 77 4.28 -22.67 -10.86
CA GLY A 77 3.19 -21.75 -11.22
C GLY A 77 3.62 -20.28 -11.38
N GLY A 78 4.91 -20.00 -11.25
CA GLY A 78 5.50 -18.66 -11.21
C GLY A 78 5.24 -17.92 -9.90
N GLU A 79 6.07 -16.93 -9.62
CA GLU A 79 5.96 -16.04 -8.47
C GLU A 79 5.37 -14.68 -8.85
N ILE A 80 4.65 -14.06 -7.91
CA ILE A 80 4.14 -12.70 -7.98
C ILE A 80 4.63 -11.94 -6.76
N TRP A 81 5.40 -10.89 -7.00
CA TRP A 81 5.97 -10.09 -5.92
C TRP A 81 4.95 -9.06 -5.46
N VAL A 82 4.58 -9.12 -4.18
CA VAL A 82 3.54 -8.26 -3.62
C VAL A 82 4.12 -7.40 -2.51
N SER A 83 3.87 -6.10 -2.57
CA SER A 83 4.47 -5.13 -1.65
C SER A 83 3.44 -4.10 -1.21
N SER A 84 3.58 -3.60 0.02
CA SER A 84 2.81 -2.46 0.51
C SER A 84 3.77 -1.32 0.83
N VAL A 85 3.53 -0.16 0.23
CA VAL A 85 4.49 0.96 0.26
C VAL A 85 3.83 2.18 0.87
N HIS A 86 4.48 2.80 1.86
CA HIS A 86 4.15 4.15 2.30
C HIS A 86 4.96 5.16 1.47
N PRO A 87 4.30 6.09 0.75
CA PRO A 87 4.99 7.06 -0.11
C PRO A 87 5.67 8.22 0.68
N GLY A 88 5.85 8.09 1.99
CA GLY A 88 6.11 9.23 2.88
C GLY A 88 4.87 10.14 3.06
N VAL A 89 5.02 11.23 3.81
CA VAL A 89 3.98 12.25 3.94
C VAL A 89 4.07 13.14 2.72
N VAL A 90 3.19 12.93 1.75
CA VAL A 90 3.20 13.66 0.47
C VAL A 90 2.14 14.76 0.50
N ASP A 91 2.44 15.91 -0.13
CA ASP A 91 1.45 17.00 -0.30
C ASP A 91 0.34 16.51 -1.23
N THR A 92 -0.65 15.86 -0.65
CA THR A 92 -1.82 15.35 -1.35
C THR A 92 -2.99 16.27 -1.07
N ASN A 93 -3.89 16.42 -2.04
CA ASN A 93 -5.10 17.25 -1.91
C ASN A 93 -6.13 16.66 -0.91
N LEU A 94 -5.67 15.81 0.02
CA LEU A 94 -6.45 15.18 1.08
C LEU A 94 -6.97 16.20 2.10
N SER A 95 -6.40 17.41 2.14
CA SER A 95 -6.84 18.53 2.98
C SER A 95 -8.16 19.16 2.52
N GLY A 96 -8.58 18.95 1.27
CA GLY A 96 -9.77 19.62 0.71
C GLY A 96 -11.12 19.13 1.25
N SER A 97 -11.14 17.97 1.92
CA SER A 97 -12.39 17.27 2.28
C SER A 97 -12.49 16.83 3.75
N VAL A 98 -11.58 17.26 4.64
CA VAL A 98 -11.53 16.78 6.03
C VAL A 98 -11.29 17.95 6.99
N GLY A 99 -12.05 18.01 8.08
CA GLY A 99 -12.15 19.17 8.98
C GLY A 99 -10.85 19.62 9.68
N SER A 100 -10.99 20.72 10.44
CA SER A 100 -9.92 21.54 11.03
C SER A 100 -8.70 20.84 11.65
N PRO A 101 -8.80 19.70 12.38
CA PRO A 101 -7.63 19.10 13.04
C PRO A 101 -6.61 18.47 12.09
N VAL A 102 -7.08 17.89 10.96
CA VAL A 102 -6.20 17.30 9.93
C VAL A 102 -5.47 18.40 9.18
N MET A 103 -6.15 19.52 8.90
CA MET A 103 -5.54 20.73 8.36
C MET A 103 -4.44 21.27 9.28
N SER A 104 -4.68 21.34 10.59
CA SER A 104 -3.65 21.77 11.56
C SER A 104 -2.46 20.81 11.60
N PHE A 105 -2.69 19.49 11.59
CA PHE A 105 -1.61 18.50 11.57
C PHE A 105 -0.78 18.56 10.27
N LEU A 106 -1.44 18.62 9.11
CA LEU A 106 -0.78 18.78 7.81
C LEU A 106 -0.01 20.11 7.74
N SER A 107 -0.57 21.19 8.28
CA SER A 107 0.09 22.50 8.32
C SER A 107 1.35 22.48 9.19
N VAL A 108 1.29 21.80 10.33
CA VAL A 108 2.45 21.59 11.21
C VAL A 108 3.52 20.73 10.52
N MET A 109 3.13 19.60 9.90
CA MET A 109 4.08 18.76 9.15
C MET A 109 4.71 19.49 7.96
N ARG A 110 3.93 20.33 7.26
CA ARG A 110 4.41 21.20 6.19
C ARG A 110 5.44 22.21 6.70
N TRP A 111 5.16 22.81 7.85
CA TRP A 111 6.05 23.78 8.47
C TRP A 111 7.37 23.16 8.94
N PHE A 112 7.35 21.89 9.37
CA PHE A 112 8.55 21.13 9.71
C PHE A 112 9.28 20.51 8.51
N GLY A 113 8.84 20.76 7.27
CA GLY A 113 9.50 20.22 6.06
C GLY A 113 9.35 18.70 5.90
N LEU A 114 8.38 18.09 6.59
CA LEU A 114 8.13 16.65 6.53
C LEU A 114 7.22 16.26 5.36
N ILE A 115 6.83 17.23 4.53
CA ILE A 115 6.00 17.00 3.35
C ILE A 115 6.90 16.90 2.12
N LEU A 116 6.93 15.71 1.52
CA LEU A 116 7.65 15.46 0.29
C LEU A 116 6.85 15.97 -0.93
N PRO A 117 7.54 16.50 -1.96
CA PRO A 117 6.96 16.69 -3.28
C PRO A 117 6.38 15.38 -3.82
N ALA A 118 5.35 15.47 -4.67
CA ALA A 118 4.74 14.29 -5.28
C ALA A 118 5.73 13.44 -6.07
N ASP A 119 6.74 14.06 -6.68
CA ASP A 119 7.83 13.38 -7.38
C ASP A 119 8.65 12.51 -6.39
N GLU A 120 9.21 13.11 -5.35
CA GLU A 120 9.98 12.40 -4.32
C GLU A 120 9.16 11.31 -3.61
N GLY A 121 7.89 11.60 -3.31
CA GLY A 121 6.98 10.61 -2.71
C GLY A 121 6.67 9.42 -3.62
N SER A 122 6.87 9.54 -4.94
CA SER A 122 6.66 8.46 -5.89
C SER A 122 7.81 7.46 -5.93
N TRP A 123 9.01 7.84 -5.48
CA TRP A 123 10.23 7.04 -5.64
C TRP A 123 10.11 5.66 -4.99
N ASN A 124 9.54 5.57 -3.79
CA ASN A 124 9.34 4.28 -3.12
C ASN A 124 8.40 3.37 -3.91
N THR A 125 7.36 3.94 -4.53
CA THR A 125 6.41 3.17 -5.35
C THR A 125 7.08 2.69 -6.64
N LEU A 126 7.84 3.58 -7.30
CA LEU A 126 8.61 3.25 -8.51
C LEU A 126 9.68 2.20 -8.22
N PHE A 127 10.36 2.29 -7.09
CA PHE A 127 11.34 1.31 -6.66
C PHE A 127 10.71 -0.08 -6.57
N CYS A 128 9.59 -0.23 -5.84
CA CYS A 128 8.92 -1.52 -5.73
C CYS A 128 8.34 -2.02 -7.05
N ALA A 129 7.88 -1.12 -7.91
CA ALA A 129 7.22 -1.48 -9.16
C ALA A 129 8.18 -1.84 -10.30
N ALA A 130 9.35 -1.22 -10.38
CA ALA A 130 10.16 -1.22 -11.61
C ALA A 130 11.63 -1.61 -11.43
N VAL A 131 12.17 -1.63 -10.21
CA VAL A 131 13.59 -1.93 -10.01
C VAL A 131 13.81 -3.44 -10.01
N SER A 132 14.71 -3.91 -10.88
CA SER A 132 15.12 -5.31 -11.01
C SER A 132 15.73 -5.88 -9.73
N ASP A 133 16.42 -5.03 -8.97
CA ASP A 133 17.23 -5.43 -7.81
C ASP A 133 16.42 -5.45 -6.51
N MET A 134 15.10 -5.29 -6.58
CA MET A 134 14.24 -5.50 -5.42
C MET A 134 14.45 -6.94 -4.92
N LYS A 135 14.61 -7.10 -3.61
CA LYS A 135 14.75 -8.41 -2.96
C LYS A 135 13.53 -8.68 -2.09
N ALA A 136 13.15 -9.95 -2.00
CA ALA A 136 12.28 -10.40 -0.92
C ALA A 136 13.06 -10.25 0.39
N GLU A 137 12.46 -9.60 1.38
CA GLU A 137 12.96 -9.53 2.75
C GLU A 137 12.19 -10.50 3.65
#